data_AF-A0A6G6F5N5-F1
#
_entry.id   AF-A0A6G6F5N5-F1
#
_cell.length_a   1.000
_cell.length_b   1.000
_cell.length_c   1.000
_cell.angle_alpha   90.00
_cell.angle_beta   90.00
_cell.angle_gamma   90.00
#
_symmetry.space_group_name_H-M   'P 1'
#
loop_
_entity.id
_entity.type
_entity.pdbx_description
1 polymer ?
#
loop_
_entity_poly.entity_id
_entity_poly.type
_entity_poly.pdbx_seq_one_letter_code
_entity_poly.pdbx_strand_id
1 'polypeptide(L)'
;MMKRIVILSAGALLVGCATQQRSEETLRQHGYSAAYVAGFHDGCPSGKRAGGDPVAQRSLDDGAYSSNGDYRTGWDYGYLSCRGQERQNEATAIAIGGAIAAGMNSSHGADGIDARDIMSGIDTSGLAALEQ
;
A
#
# COMPACT_ATOMS: atom_id res chain seq x y z
N MET A 1 -26.64 25.92 -33.31
CA MET A 1 -26.21 24.50 -33.27
C MET A 1 -24.76 24.45 -32.80
N MET A 2 -24.48 23.70 -31.72
CA MET A 2 -23.25 22.92 -31.44
C MET A 2 -21.90 23.66 -31.46
N LYS A 3 -21.00 23.58 -30.46
CA LYS A 3 -20.86 22.71 -29.29
C LYS A 3 -19.89 23.45 -28.35
N ARG A 4 -20.27 23.73 -27.11
CA ARG A 4 -19.31 24.13 -26.05
C ARG A 4 -18.49 22.89 -25.75
N ILE A 5 -17.26 22.81 -26.26
CA ILE A 5 -16.30 21.81 -25.82
C ILE A 5 -15.82 22.28 -24.46
N VAL A 6 -16.51 21.83 -23.42
CA VAL A 6 -16.01 21.92 -22.04
C VAL A 6 -14.88 20.90 -21.97
N ILE A 7 -13.64 21.40 -21.92
CA ILE A 7 -12.46 20.58 -21.61
C ILE A 7 -12.55 20.25 -20.12
N LEU A 8 -13.38 19.26 -19.80
CA LEU A 8 -13.38 18.50 -18.55
C LEU A 8 -12.51 17.28 -18.85
N SER A 9 -11.23 17.30 -18.49
CA SER A 9 -10.39 16.09 -18.27
C SER A 9 -8.91 16.47 -18.16
N ALA A 10 -8.40 16.54 -16.92
CA ALA A 10 -7.04 16.11 -16.54
C ALA A 10 -6.78 16.49 -15.08
N GLY A 11 -7.51 15.87 -14.15
CA GLY A 11 -7.36 16.17 -12.72
C GLY A 11 -7.70 14.96 -11.87
N ALA A 12 -7.06 13.81 -12.11
CA ALA A 12 -7.28 12.61 -11.31
C ALA A 12 -6.13 11.58 -11.39
N LEU A 13 -4.85 12.01 -11.39
CA LEU A 13 -3.71 11.08 -11.46
C LEU A 13 -2.69 11.19 -10.31
N LEU A 14 -3.06 11.78 -9.15
CA LEU A 14 -2.13 11.95 -8.02
C LEU A 14 -2.63 11.35 -6.70
N VAL A 15 -3.30 10.18 -6.73
CA VAL A 15 -3.77 9.51 -5.50
C VAL A 15 -2.69 8.61 -4.86
N GLY A 16 -1.52 8.45 -5.50
CA GLY A 16 -0.47 7.52 -5.03
C GLY A 16 0.41 7.99 -3.86
N CYS A 17 0.39 9.26 -3.48
CA CYS A 17 1.25 9.79 -2.39
C CYS A 17 0.53 10.01 -1.05
N ALA A 18 -0.80 9.81 -0.99
CA ALA A 18 -1.59 10.21 0.18
C ALA A 18 -1.33 9.34 1.43
N THR A 19 -1.04 8.04 1.25
CA THR A 19 -0.89 7.08 2.36
C THR A 19 0.41 7.29 3.15
N GLN A 20 1.52 7.51 2.45
CA GLN A 20 2.82 7.81 3.08
C GLN A 20 2.76 9.11 3.90
N GLN A 21 2.19 10.15 3.31
CA GLN A 21 2.08 11.46 3.98
C GLN A 21 1.22 11.43 5.23
N ARG A 22 0.17 10.58 5.28
CA ARG A 22 -0.63 10.43 6.50
C ARG A 22 0.16 9.75 7.62
N SER A 23 0.94 8.70 7.30
CA SER A 23 1.76 7.99 8.30
C SER A 23 2.84 8.88 8.94
N GLU A 24 3.51 9.73 8.16
CA GLU A 24 4.51 10.68 8.67
C GLU A 24 3.91 11.76 9.56
N GLU A 25 2.74 12.28 9.16
CA GLU A 25 2.03 13.29 9.95
C GLU A 25 1.58 12.70 11.29
N THR A 26 1.08 11.47 11.32
CA THR A 26 0.80 10.75 12.56
C THR A 26 2.07 10.63 13.41
N LEU A 27 3.20 10.20 12.85
CA LEU A 27 4.44 10.11 13.62
C LEU A 27 4.86 11.47 14.21
N ARG A 28 4.73 12.57 13.45
CA ARG A 28 4.99 13.92 13.98
C ARG A 28 4.05 14.28 15.14
N GLN A 29 2.75 14.00 15.00
CA GLN A 29 1.74 14.27 16.03
C GLN A 29 1.97 13.46 17.30
N HIS A 30 2.51 12.24 17.18
CA HIS A 30 2.90 11.40 18.30
C HIS A 30 4.23 11.81 18.96
N GLY A 31 4.88 12.87 18.47
CA GLY A 31 6.09 13.43 19.08
C GLY A 31 7.39 12.74 18.67
N TYR A 32 7.39 11.94 17.60
CA TYR A 32 8.63 11.38 17.07
C TYR A 32 9.53 12.47 16.50
N SER A 33 10.85 12.28 16.61
CA SER A 33 11.83 13.26 16.12
C SER A 33 11.77 13.41 14.61
N ALA A 34 12.16 14.58 14.10
CA ALA A 34 12.22 14.82 12.65
C ALA A 34 13.15 13.81 11.93
N ALA A 35 14.23 13.40 12.60
CA ALA A 35 15.14 12.38 12.08
C ALA A 35 14.46 11.01 11.97
N TYR A 36 13.71 10.59 13.00
CA TYR A 36 12.91 9.36 12.93
C TYR A 36 11.90 9.39 11.79
N VAL A 37 11.17 10.49 11.64
CA VAL A 37 10.17 10.64 10.56
C VAL A 37 10.82 10.60 9.18
N ALA A 38 11.97 11.26 9.00
CA ALA A 38 12.73 11.20 7.76
C ALA A 38 13.25 9.78 7.47
N GLY A 39 13.74 9.08 8.50
CA GLY A 39 14.12 7.68 8.40
C GLY A 39 12.95 6.83 7.93
N PHE A 40 11.79 6.97 8.56
CA PHE A 40 10.57 6.24 8.19
C PHE A 40 10.15 6.50 6.74
N HIS A 41 10.18 7.77 6.31
CA HIS A 41 9.89 8.18 4.93
C HIS A 41 10.77 7.43 3.92
N ASP A 42 12.07 7.30 4.20
CA ASP A 42 13.02 6.61 3.32
C ASP A 42 12.92 5.08 3.43
N GLY A 43 12.64 4.57 4.63
CA GLY A 43 12.54 3.15 4.92
C GLY A 43 11.33 2.50 4.23
N CYS A 44 10.16 3.14 4.29
CA CYS A 44 8.94 2.56 3.74
C CYS A 44 9.00 2.19 2.24
N PRO A 45 9.42 3.06 1.30
CA PRO A 45 9.50 2.71 -0.12
C PRO A 45 10.57 1.64 -0.38
N SER A 46 11.66 1.62 0.40
CA SER A 46 12.64 0.54 0.39
C SER A 46 12.02 -0.80 0.82
N GLY A 47 11.16 -0.76 1.83
CA GLY A 47 10.38 -1.89 2.32
C GLY A 47 9.41 -2.42 1.26
N LYS A 48 8.62 -1.53 0.63
CA LYS A 48 7.68 -1.90 -0.44
C LYS A 48 8.37 -2.63 -1.59
N ARG A 49 9.50 -2.11 -2.08
CA ARG A 49 10.30 -2.83 -3.10
C ARG A 49 10.72 -4.22 -2.63
N ALA A 50 11.24 -4.32 -1.41
CA ALA A 50 11.64 -5.62 -0.85
C ALA A 50 10.45 -6.55 -0.57
N GLY A 51 9.23 -6.00 -0.56
CA GLY A 51 7.97 -6.71 -0.39
C GLY A 51 7.36 -7.18 -1.69
N GLY A 52 7.79 -6.66 -2.85
CA GLY A 52 7.30 -7.08 -4.17
C GLY A 52 6.82 -5.94 -5.06
N ASP A 53 6.70 -4.71 -4.54
CA ASP A 53 6.23 -3.55 -5.32
C ASP A 53 7.24 -3.22 -6.44
N PRO A 54 6.88 -3.39 -7.73
CA PRO A 54 7.78 -3.18 -8.85
C PRO A 54 8.07 -1.70 -9.14
N VAL A 55 7.25 -0.77 -8.64
CA VAL A 55 7.38 0.67 -8.90
C VAL A 55 7.99 1.44 -7.73
N ALA A 56 8.01 0.88 -6.52
CA ALA A 56 8.63 1.52 -5.36
C ALA A 56 10.11 1.85 -5.59
N GLN A 57 10.66 2.88 -4.91
CA GLN A 57 12.05 3.40 -4.75
C GLN A 57 12.88 2.86 -3.57
N ARG A 58 14.18 2.49 -3.70
CA ARG A 58 15.01 2.26 -2.51
C ARG A 58 15.51 3.65 -2.15
N SER A 59 15.15 4.12 -0.97
CA SER A 59 15.64 5.36 -0.40
C SER A 59 16.41 5.05 0.88
N LEU A 60 17.63 5.56 0.99
CA LEU A 60 18.46 5.47 2.18
C LEU A 60 19.51 6.58 2.11
N ASP A 61 19.57 7.43 3.13
CA ASP A 61 20.72 8.29 3.39
C ASP A 61 21.72 7.50 4.25
N ASP A 62 22.77 6.96 3.60
CA ASP A 62 23.81 6.17 4.27
C ASP A 62 24.54 6.96 5.37
N GLY A 63 24.72 8.27 5.16
CA GLY A 63 25.35 9.16 6.14
C GLY A 63 24.50 9.29 7.39
N ALA A 64 23.22 9.62 7.23
CA ALA A 64 22.27 9.70 8.33
C ALA A 64 22.07 8.33 9.02
N TYR A 65 22.00 7.24 8.27
CA TYR A 65 21.84 5.89 8.82
C TYR A 65 23.01 5.46 9.70
N SER A 66 24.23 5.85 9.33
CA SER A 66 25.44 5.54 10.11
C SER A 66 25.62 6.42 11.34
N SER A 67 25.16 7.67 11.29
CA SER A 67 25.50 8.71 12.28
C SER A 67 24.34 9.18 13.16
N ASN A 68 23.09 8.89 12.78
CA ASN A 68 21.88 9.32 13.50
C ASN A 68 21.02 8.12 13.89
N GLY A 69 20.97 7.82 15.18
CA GLY A 69 20.21 6.67 15.73
C GLY A 69 18.71 6.74 15.48
N ASP A 70 18.11 7.94 15.54
CA ASP A 70 16.68 8.13 15.30
C ASP A 70 16.34 7.88 13.83
N TYR A 71 17.13 8.44 12.90
CA TYR A 71 16.96 8.19 11.47
C TYR A 71 17.06 6.69 11.17
N ARG A 72 18.11 6.01 11.67
CA ARG A 72 18.27 4.57 11.49
C ARG A 72 17.07 3.79 12.01
N THR A 73 16.61 4.10 13.22
CA THR A 73 15.44 3.42 13.83
C THR A 73 14.17 3.65 13.02
N GLY A 74 13.94 4.89 12.58
CA GLY A 74 12.81 5.23 11.71
C GLY A 74 12.87 4.47 10.39
N TRP A 75 14.05 4.40 9.76
CA TRP A 75 14.28 3.67 8.52
C TRP A 75 14.00 2.18 8.67
N ASP A 76 14.54 1.54 9.70
CA ASP A 76 14.32 0.12 9.96
C ASP A 76 12.83 -0.17 10.20
N TYR A 77 12.15 0.69 10.97
CA TYR A 77 10.73 0.53 11.25
C TYR A 77 9.84 0.72 10.01
N GLY A 78 10.10 1.76 9.21
CA GLY A 78 9.41 1.99 7.94
C GLY A 78 9.63 0.85 6.94
N TYR A 79 10.88 0.39 6.82
CA TYR A 79 11.25 -0.74 5.96
C TYR A 79 10.50 -2.02 6.32
N LEU A 80 10.49 -2.41 7.60
CA LEU A 80 9.83 -3.62 8.05
C LEU A 80 8.30 -3.54 7.89
N SER A 81 7.72 -2.40 8.26
CA SER A 81 6.26 -2.18 8.22
C SER A 81 5.74 -2.29 6.79
N CYS A 82 6.32 -1.52 5.87
CA CYS A 82 5.81 -1.46 4.50
C CYS A 82 6.16 -2.71 3.68
N ARG A 83 7.27 -3.40 3.99
CA ARG A 83 7.55 -4.72 3.41
C ARG A 83 6.52 -5.77 3.83
N GLY A 84 6.11 -5.75 5.09
CA GLY A 84 5.08 -6.65 5.61
C GLY A 84 3.71 -6.36 4.99
N GLN A 85 3.35 -5.09 4.85
CA GLN A 85 2.11 -4.68 4.20
C GLN A 85 2.08 -5.12 2.73
N GLU A 86 3.17 -4.91 1.99
CA GLU A 86 3.18 -5.25 0.57
C GLU A 86 3.06 -6.76 0.32
N ARG A 87 3.71 -7.59 1.14
CA ARG A 87 3.54 -9.05 1.06
C ARG A 87 2.12 -9.49 1.37
N GLN A 88 1.45 -8.82 2.31
CA GLN A 88 0.04 -9.08 2.60
C GLN A 88 -0.83 -8.68 1.40
N ASN A 89 -0.59 -7.51 0.82
CA ASN A 89 -1.31 -7.06 -0.38
C ASN A 89 -1.17 -8.07 -1.53
N GLU A 90 0.04 -8.56 -1.78
CA GLU A 90 0.30 -9.59 -2.79
C GLU A 90 -0.45 -10.89 -2.47
N ALA A 91 -0.37 -11.38 -1.22
CA ALA A 91 -1.07 -12.58 -0.80
C ALA A 91 -2.59 -12.47 -0.95
N THR A 92 -3.17 -11.33 -0.55
CA THR A 92 -4.59 -11.05 -0.69
C THR A 92 -4.99 -10.97 -2.17
N ALA A 93 -4.19 -10.33 -3.03
CA ALA A 93 -4.45 -10.28 -4.48
C ALA A 93 -4.45 -11.68 -5.11
N ILE A 94 -3.50 -12.54 -4.74
CA ILE A 94 -3.45 -13.94 -5.16
C ILE A 94 -4.69 -14.70 -4.69
N ALA A 95 -5.09 -14.53 -3.43
CA ALA A 95 -6.26 -15.19 -2.86
C ALA A 95 -7.55 -14.79 -3.60
N ILE A 96 -7.74 -13.50 -3.86
CA ILE A 96 -8.88 -12.98 -4.64
C ILE A 96 -8.87 -13.57 -6.06
N GLY A 97 -7.73 -13.56 -6.74
CA GLY A 97 -7.60 -14.14 -8.08
C GLY A 97 -7.93 -15.63 -8.12
N GLY A 98 -7.46 -16.39 -7.13
CA GLY A 98 -7.77 -17.82 -6.98
C GLY A 98 -9.26 -18.06 -6.72
N ALA A 99 -9.88 -17.25 -5.87
CA ALA A 99 -11.30 -17.36 -5.55
C ALA A 99 -12.19 -17.04 -6.78
N ILE A 100 -11.83 -16.02 -7.57
CA ILE A 100 -12.50 -15.71 -8.84
C ILE A 100 -12.35 -16.88 -9.82
N ALA A 101 -11.14 -17.41 -9.99
CA ALA A 101 -10.90 -18.53 -10.90
C ALA A 101 -11.67 -19.80 -10.49
N ALA A 102 -11.74 -20.09 -9.19
CA ALA A 102 -12.54 -21.20 -8.65
C ALA A 102 -14.03 -21.00 -8.95
N GLY A 103 -14.57 -19.80 -8.70
CA GLY A 103 -15.96 -19.45 -9.02
C GLY A 103 -16.30 -19.59 -10.51
N MET A 104 -15.37 -19.24 -11.41
CA MET A 104 -15.56 -19.40 -12.86
C MET A 104 -15.58 -20.88 -13.29
N ASN A 105 -14.92 -21.77 -12.55
CA ASN A 105 -14.90 -23.21 -12.82
C ASN A 105 -16.03 -23.97 -12.09
N SER A 106 -16.84 -23.27 -11.30
CA SER A 106 -17.97 -23.84 -10.57
C SER A 106 -19.16 -24.13 -11.50
N SER A 107 -19.59 -25.39 -11.56
CA SER A 107 -20.84 -25.81 -12.22
C SER A 107 -22.05 -25.51 -11.34
N HIS A 108 -22.36 -24.24 -11.10
CA HIS A 108 -23.54 -23.87 -10.31
C HIS A 108 -24.80 -23.87 -11.19
N GLY A 109 -25.79 -24.68 -10.79
CA GLY A 109 -27.13 -24.72 -11.38
C GLY A 109 -27.94 -23.46 -11.05
N ALA A 110 -29.27 -23.58 -10.94
CA ALA A 110 -30.21 -22.45 -10.88
C ALA A 110 -29.96 -21.38 -9.79
N ASP A 111 -29.11 -21.65 -8.79
CA ASP A 111 -28.81 -20.76 -7.66
C ASP A 111 -27.68 -19.74 -7.94
N GLY A 112 -26.93 -19.88 -9.03
CA GLY A 112 -25.88 -18.93 -9.44
C GLY A 112 -24.61 -18.93 -8.56
N ILE A 113 -23.67 -18.04 -8.88
CA ILE A 113 -22.43 -17.84 -8.13
C ILE A 113 -22.66 -16.83 -7.00
N ASP A 114 -22.58 -17.26 -5.74
CA ASP A 114 -22.56 -16.34 -4.59
C ASP A 114 -21.14 -15.82 -4.36
N ALA A 115 -20.87 -14.60 -4.83
CA ALA A 115 -19.59 -13.95 -4.65
C ALA A 115 -19.23 -13.72 -3.17
N ARG A 116 -20.21 -13.60 -2.25
CA ARG A 116 -19.92 -13.43 -0.81
C ARG A 116 -19.35 -14.70 -0.21
N ASP A 117 -19.86 -15.86 -0.59
CA ASP A 117 -19.37 -17.15 -0.10
C ASP A 117 -17.91 -17.38 -0.53
N ILE A 118 -17.63 -17.14 -1.81
CA ILE A 118 -16.29 -17.24 -2.41
C ILE A 118 -15.28 -16.32 -1.72
N MET A 119 -15.70 -15.12 -1.34
CA MET A 119 -14.81 -14.13 -0.70
C MET A 119 -14.73 -14.27 0.83
N SER A 120 -15.62 -15.03 1.47
CA SER A 120 -15.76 -15.08 2.94
C SER A 120 -14.53 -15.60 3.69
N GLY A 121 -13.70 -16.42 3.04
CA GLY A 121 -12.47 -16.99 3.60
C GLY A 121 -11.21 -16.17 3.35
N ILE A 122 -11.31 -15.02 2.67
CA ILE A 122 -10.14 -14.20 2.31
C ILE A 122 -9.90 -13.17 3.41
N ASP A 123 -8.67 -13.15 3.94
CA ASP A 123 -8.24 -12.06 4.82
C ASP A 123 -7.98 -10.80 4.00
N THR A 124 -8.95 -9.88 4.06
CA THR A 124 -8.89 -8.56 3.41
C THR A 124 -8.50 -7.45 4.38
N SER A 125 -8.11 -7.76 5.62
CA SER A 125 -7.74 -6.74 6.61
C SER A 125 -6.60 -5.84 6.11
N GLY A 126 -5.67 -6.40 5.32
CA GLY A 126 -4.60 -5.65 4.67
C GLY A 126 -5.08 -4.58 3.67
N LEU A 127 -6.26 -4.73 3.06
CA LEU A 127 -6.82 -3.72 2.15
C LEU A 127 -7.34 -2.50 2.91
N ALA A 128 -7.88 -2.67 4.11
CA ALA A 128 -8.34 -1.56 4.95
C ALA A 128 -7.19 -0.65 5.40
N ALA A 129 -5.95 -1.16 5.41
CA ALA A 129 -4.74 -0.37 5.66
C ALA A 129 -4.35 0.53 4.48
N LEU A 130 -4.89 0.29 3.28
CA LEU A 130 -4.65 1.10 2.08
C LEU A 130 -5.62 2.30 1.97
N GLU A 131 -6.75 2.26 2.68
CA GLU A 131 -7.77 3.32 2.68
C GLU A 131 -7.49 4.43 3.71
N GLN A 132 -6.49 4.23 4.57
CA GLN A 132 -6.00 5.18 5.58
C GLN A 132 -4.79 5.95 5.07
#